data_AF-A0A6J6P464-F1
#
_entry.id   AF-A0A6J6P464-F1
#
_cell.length_a   1.000
_cell.length_b   1.000
_cell.length_c   1.000
_cell.angle_alpha   90.00
_cell.angle_beta   90.00
_cell.angle_gamma   90.00
#
_symmetry.space_group_name_H-M   'P 1'
#
loop_
_entity.id
_entity.type
_entity.pdbx_description
1 polymer ?
#
loop_
_entity_poly.entity_id
_entity_poly.type
_entity_poly.pdbx_seq_one_letter_code
_entity_poly.pdbx_strand_id
1 'polypeptide(L)' 'MQVQLTVGGSQITGVDVLQYPNHDSRDAQINGYALPVLIQETLDAQSSSIDMVSGATYTSTGYQQSLQSALDQAGL' A
#
# COMPACT_ATOMS: atom_id res chain seq x y z
N MET A 1 6.72 -2.26 -7.36
CA MET A 1 6.42 -1.96 -5.94
C MET A 1 6.24 -3.29 -5.23
N GLN A 2 6.48 -3.34 -3.92
CA GLN A 2 6.27 -4.51 -3.09
C GLN A 2 5.72 -4.08 -1.72
N VAL A 3 4.62 -4.70 -1.32
CA VAL A 3 3.93 -4.48 -0.04
C VAL A 3 3.99 -5.77 0.76
N GLN A 4 4.21 -5.65 2.06
CA GLN A 4 4.18 -6.74 3.02
C GLN A 4 3.09 -6.46 4.06
N LEU A 5 2.32 -7.49 4.39
CA LEU A 5 1.28 -7.43 5.42
C LEU A 5 1.74 -8.19 6.65
N THR A 6 1.36 -7.65 7.82
CA THR A 6 1.39 -8.39 9.09
C THR A 6 -0.05 -8.72 9.48
N VAL A 7 -0.38 -10.00 9.50
CA VAL A 7 -1.74 -10.48 9.79
C VAL A 7 -1.78 -11.18 11.14
N GLY A 8 -2.70 -10.76 12.00
CA GLY A 8 -3.02 -11.40 13.27
C GLY A 8 -4.39 -12.09 13.17
N GLY A 9 -4.40 -13.41 12.99
CA GLY A 9 -5.65 -14.14 12.73
C GLY A 9 -6.21 -13.80 11.35
N SER A 10 -7.36 -13.13 11.30
CA SER A 10 -8.00 -12.65 10.06
C SER A 10 -7.95 -11.13 9.91
N GLN A 11 -7.12 -10.44 10.70
CA GLN A 11 -7.01 -8.98 10.70
C GLN A 11 -5.62 -8.52 10.28
N ILE A 12 -5.57 -7.48 9.44
CA ILE A 12 -4.35 -6.78 9.09
C ILE A 12 -3.97 -5.90 10.29
N THR A 13 -2.80 -6.16 10.86
CA THR A 13 -2.25 -5.47 12.04
C THR A 13 -1.08 -4.55 11.70
N GLY A 14 -0.54 -4.67 10.49
CA GLY A 14 0.54 -3.82 10.00
C GLY A 14 0.72 -3.96 8.50
N VAL A 15 1.24 -2.90 7.88
CA VAL A 15 1.55 -2.85 6.44
C VAL A 15 2.88 -2.13 6.25
N ASP A 16 3.78 -2.76 5.50
CA ASP A 16 5.10 -2.24 5.17
C ASP A 16 5.29 -2.19 3.66
N VAL A 17 5.94 -1.12 3.17
CA VAL A 17 6.23 -0.97 1.73
C VAL A 17 7.72 -1.19 1.52
N LEU A 18 8.08 -2.42 1.14
CA LEU A 18 9.47 -2.86 1.01
C LEU A 18 10.17 -2.28 -0.21
N GLN A 19 9.43 -2.09 -1.30
CA GLN A 19 9.95 -1.52 -2.54
C GLN A 19 8.94 -0.56 -3.13
N TYR A 20 9.36 0.66 -3.46
CA TYR A 20 8.54 1.65 -4.13
C TYR A 20 9.38 2.41 -5.18
N PRO A 21 8.75 2.93 -6.24
CA PRO A 21 9.45 3.70 -7.27
C PRO A 21 10.11 4.93 -6.63
N ASN A 22 11.42 5.10 -6.73
CA ASN A 22 12.13 6.23 -6.12
C ASN A 22 13.27 6.74 -7.01
N HIS A 23 13.08 6.63 -8.34
CA HIS A 23 14.14 6.86 -9.32
C HIS A 23 14.51 8.35 -9.44
N ASP A 24 13.58 9.25 -9.10
CA ASP A 24 13.81 10.68 -9.08
C ASP A 24 13.23 11.37 -7.82
N SER A 25 13.57 12.64 -7.67
CA SER A 25 13.14 13.47 -6.53
C SER A 25 11.63 13.62 -6.44
N ARG A 26 10.92 13.55 -7.57
CA ARG A 26 9.47 13.71 -7.64
C ARG A 26 8.76 12.46 -7.17
N ASP A 27 9.24 11.28 -7.55
CA ASP A 27 8.79 9.99 -7.02
C ASP A 27 8.94 9.97 -5.50
N ALA A 28 10.13 10.34 -4.99
CA ALA A 28 10.38 10.38 -3.55
C ALA A 28 9.41 11.33 -2.81
N GLN A 29 9.15 12.52 -3.38
CA GLN A 29 8.18 13.47 -2.83
C GLN A 29 6.76 12.90 -2.81
N ILE A 30 6.31 12.31 -3.92
CA ILE A 30 4.97 11.73 -4.06
C ILE A 30 4.76 10.60 -3.06
N ASN A 31 5.70 9.66 -2.99
CA ASN A 31 5.62 8.55 -2.04
C ASN A 31 5.66 9.02 -0.59
N GLY A 32 6.41 10.09 -0.29
CA GLY A 32 6.53 10.63 1.05
C GLY A 32 5.19 11.03 1.68
N TYR A 33 4.25 11.56 0.89
CA TYR A 33 2.90 11.87 1.38
C TYR A 33 1.88 10.76 1.09
N ALA A 34 2.04 10.00 0.00
CA ALA A 34 1.05 9.02 -0.42
C ALA A 34 1.11 7.72 0.38
N LEU A 35 2.30 7.20 0.68
CA LEU A 35 2.43 5.90 1.36
C LEU A 35 1.81 5.89 2.76
N PRO A 36 2.00 6.90 3.63
CA PRO A 36 1.36 6.90 4.95
C PRO A 36 -0.18 6.89 4.87
N VAL A 37 -0.75 7.58 3.89
CA VAL A 37 -2.20 7.61 3.67
C VAL A 37 -2.69 6.26 3.20
N LEU A 38 -2.04 5.65 2.21
CA LEU A 38 -2.42 4.33 1.68
C LEU A 38 -2.30 3.23 2.75
N ILE A 39 -1.29 3.29 3.62
CA ILE A 39 -1.14 2.37 4.75
C ILE A 39 -2.31 2.52 5.72
N GLN A 40 -2.65 3.76 6.09
CA GLN A 40 -3.77 4.03 7.00
C GLN A 40 -5.09 3.52 6.41
N GLU A 41 -5.37 3.85 5.14
CA GLU A 41 -6.56 3.36 4.43
C GLU A 41 -6.62 1.83 4.39
N THR A 42 -5.47 1.15 4.24
CA THR A 42 -5.43 -0.32 4.26
C THR A 42 -5.79 -0.88 5.64
N LEU A 43 -5.27 -0.26 6.71
CA LEU A 43 -5.56 -0.68 8.08
C LEU A 43 -7.03 -0.42 8.43
N ASP A 44 -7.64 0.63 7.90
CA ASP A 44 -9.04 0.96 8.15
C ASP A 44 -9.99 0.09 7.29
N ALA A 45 -9.69 -0.09 6.01
CA ALA A 45 -10.53 -0.86 5.08
C ALA A 45 -10.37 -2.37 5.24
N GLN A 46 -9.26 -2.84 5.81
CA GLN A 46 -8.91 -4.26 5.93
C GLN A 46 -8.98 -5.02 4.59
N SER A 47 -8.73 -4.33 3.48
CA SER A 47 -8.81 -4.87 2.13
C SER A 47 -7.95 -4.06 1.16
N SER A 48 -7.83 -4.52 -0.08
CA SER A 48 -7.19 -3.81 -1.18
C SER A 48 -8.07 -2.73 -1.81
N SER A 49 -9.36 -2.68 -1.46
CA SER A 49 -10.31 -1.71 -2.00
C SER A 49 -10.21 -0.40 -1.22
N ILE A 50 -9.11 0.31 -1.41
CA ILE A 50 -8.79 1.58 -0.74
C ILE A 50 -8.91 2.76 -1.70
N ASP A 51 -9.11 3.95 -1.13
CA ASP A 51 -9.14 5.18 -1.91
C ASP A 51 -7.74 5.55 -2.41
N MET A 52 -7.70 6.05 -3.65
CA MET A 52 -6.47 6.56 -4.25
C MET A 52 -6.12 7.94 -3.71
N VAL A 53 -4.82 8.22 -3.61
CA VAL A 53 -4.35 9.53 -3.19
C VAL A 53 -4.23 10.46 -4.39
N SER A 54 -4.86 11.63 -4.32
CA SER A 54 -4.82 12.63 -5.37
C SER A 54 -3.37 13.04 -5.71
N GLY A 55 -3.03 13.06 -7.00
CA GLY A 55 -1.69 13.36 -7.47
C GLY A 55 -0.67 12.22 -7.35
N ALA A 56 -1.07 11.07 -6.79
CA ALA A 56 -0.19 9.90 -6.58
C ALA A 56 -0.70 8.63 -7.29
N THR A 57 -1.43 8.77 -8.40
CA THR A 57 -2.10 7.66 -9.10
C THR A 57 -1.18 6.48 -9.40
N TYR A 58 0.04 6.71 -9.87
CA TYR A 58 0.98 5.62 -10.17
C TYR A 58 1.35 4.81 -8.91
N THR A 59 1.68 5.51 -7.82
CA THR A 59 1.95 4.91 -6.51
C THR A 59 0.73 4.17 -5.97
N SER A 60 -0.46 4.79 -5.99
CA SER A 60 -1.70 4.20 -5.48
C SER A 60 -2.08 2.92 -6.23
N THR A 61 -2.02 2.92 -7.56
CA THR A 61 -2.32 1.72 -8.36
C THR A 61 -1.32 0.60 -8.09
N GLY A 62 -0.02 0.91 -8.07
CA GLY A 62 1.02 -0.08 -7.79
C GLY A 62 0.91 -0.67 -6.38
N TYR A 63 0.53 0.17 -5.41
CA TYR A 63 0.30 -0.24 -4.04
C TYR A 63 -0.90 -1.16 -3.93
N GLN A 64 -2.04 -0.76 -4.52
CA GLN A 64 -3.27 -1.56 -4.53
C GLN A 64 -3.07 -2.95 -5.14
N GLN A 65 -2.35 -3.05 -6.26
CA GLN A 65 -2.02 -4.33 -6.90
C GLN A 65 -1.14 -5.21 -6.01
N SER A 66 -0.12 -4.61 -5.39
CA SER A 66 0.79 -5.32 -4.48
C SER A 66 0.05 -5.78 -3.22
N LEU A 67 -0.85 -4.94 -2.70
CA LEU A 67 -1.68 -5.21 -1.54
C LEU A 67 -2.66 -6.36 -1.81
N GLN A 68 -3.38 -6.34 -2.94
CA GLN A 68 -4.24 -7.46 -3.34
C GLN A 68 -3.46 -8.78 -3.36
N SER A 69 -2.27 -8.76 -3.99
CA SER A 69 -1.42 -9.95 -4.06
C SER A 69 -1.00 -10.45 -2.68
N ALA A 70 -0.74 -9.55 -1.73
CA ALA A 70 -0.39 -9.90 -0.36
C ALA A 70 -1.58 -10.46 0.42
N LEU A 71 -2.78 -9.92 0.21
CA LEU A 71 -4.03 -10.45 0.80
C LEU A 71 -4.33 -11.85 0.27
N ASP A 72 -4.23 -12.04 -1.05
CA ASP A 72 -4.42 -13.35 -1.69
C ASP A 72 -3.45 -14.40 -1.12
N GLN A 73 -2.18 -14.01 -0.88
CA GLN A 73 -1.17 -14.87 -0.26
C GLN A 73 -1.47 -15.18 1.22
N ALA A 74 -2.07 -14.22 1.94
CA ALA A 74 -2.50 -14.41 3.32
C ALA A 74 -3.80 -15.20 3.44
N GLY A 75 -4.52 -15.44 2.33
CA GLY A 75 -5.81 -16.11 2.30
C GLY A 75 -6.96 -15.24 2.83
N LEU A 76 -6.86 -13.92 2.65
CA LEU A 76 -7.86 -12.91 3.01
C LEU A 76 -8.69 -12.47 1.81
#